data_AF-A0A1B6I6P1-F1
#
_entry.id   AF-A0A1B6I6P1-F1
#
_cell.length_a   1.000
_cell.length_b   1.000
_cell.length_c   1.000
_cell.angle_alpha   90.00
_cell.angle_beta   90.00
_cell.angle_gamma   90.00
#
_symmetry.space_group_name_H-M   'P 1'
#
loop_
_entity.id
_entity.type
_entity.pdbx_description
1 polymer ?
#
loop_
_entity_poly.entity_id
_entity_poly.type
_entity_poly.pdbx_seq_one_letter_code
_entity_poly.pdbx_strand_id
1 'polypeptide(L)'
;ILDNLGNASHYPKVQGIFSHAAALRNGNTLLLFGGYHGNVNADLLAFVMPPTIASRDGEPYEPEQICSRHHSLSACSGDPECGWCSADDVCYGRTLGINCTTNLQTTRCPGVCPALGDCHSCLLHGTTRRDGLHSVVHKLHAGQCTWCVQNARCHHKDDNFGVCGLKEDTPSQVAGWWGDKGAEVMSADVCREVDRRPGLTFLKYKYPANLTHPDSVSIINATTADFNALSVTMSRTEQNLGGEITARLLGFLRPPHTWENAKEQLRICVSHSTATLRLESITSHLEVVANMSADQSSCVAALWPTGAPTVLLPGRYLVDFEARKNITISHYPPVHSHSKMELLHNKTHETPKVFTFEYLEPYEGNGTCSQYTNCLQCLSDSLCGWCEVMRECQPRSNDERTTCLSGPEDWHYLTIVPWQCANCSNFIDCEDCVGSGKCEWWTDDARCARRGRSTNGVVELSACPAPCHSRENCTDCLDGNGRCVWCQATQECFSFAVYTSQYQFGMCREWLDQAYHS
;
A
#
# COMPACT_ATOMS: atom_id res chain seq x y z
N ILE A 1 32.03 -23.18 -4.16
CA ILE A 1 32.78 -24.31 -3.60
C ILE A 1 31.74 -25.25 -3.02
N LEU A 2 31.53 -26.39 -3.68
CA LEU A 2 30.65 -27.46 -3.23
C LEU A 2 31.46 -28.31 -2.25
N ASP A 3 30.99 -28.43 -1.02
CA ASP A 3 31.42 -29.51 -0.14
C ASP A 3 30.23 -30.05 0.65
N ASN A 4 30.16 -31.38 0.68
CA ASN A 4 29.07 -32.18 1.22
C ASN A 4 29.64 -32.92 2.43
N LEU A 5 29.35 -32.46 3.64
CA LEU A 5 29.73 -33.12 4.89
C LEU A 5 28.68 -32.86 5.98
N GLY A 6 28.03 -33.94 6.43
CA GLY A 6 27.60 -34.11 7.83
C GLY A 6 26.28 -33.46 8.25
N ASN A 7 25.25 -34.29 8.44
CA ASN A 7 24.06 -33.98 9.24
C ASN A 7 24.45 -33.61 10.69
N ALA A 8 24.66 -32.33 10.94
CA ALA A 8 24.51 -31.70 12.24
C ALA A 8 23.84 -30.35 11.99
N SER A 9 22.70 -30.11 12.64
CA SER A 9 21.96 -28.85 12.61
C SER A 9 22.93 -27.70 12.96
N HIS A 10 23.45 -27.02 11.93
CA HIS A 10 24.31 -25.86 12.11
C HIS A 10 23.50 -24.73 12.74
N TYR A 11 23.84 -24.41 13.98
CA TYR A 11 23.48 -23.17 14.63
C TYR A 11 24.50 -22.08 14.23
N PRO A 12 24.08 -20.83 13.99
CA PRO A 12 22.69 -20.36 13.97
C PRO A 12 21.95 -20.75 12.67
N LYS A 13 20.65 -21.03 12.79
CA LYS A 13 19.76 -21.29 11.65
C LYS A 13 19.52 -19.99 10.87
N VAL A 14 19.42 -20.10 9.55
CA VAL A 14 19.27 -19.00 8.58
C VAL A 14 17.84 -18.41 8.55
N GLN A 15 17.20 -18.21 9.71
CA GLN A 15 15.81 -17.70 9.80
C GLN A 15 15.76 -16.38 10.57
N GLY A 16 14.92 -15.44 10.09
CA GLY A 16 14.76 -14.10 10.66
C GLY A 16 13.96 -14.07 11.97
N ILE A 17 14.03 -12.94 12.68
CA ILE A 17 13.35 -12.68 13.96
C ILE A 17 12.29 -11.59 13.75
N PHE A 18 11.04 -11.81 14.19
CA PHE A 18 10.00 -10.77 14.22
C PHE A 18 9.48 -10.52 15.64
N SER A 19 8.82 -9.38 15.87
CA SER A 19 8.34 -8.95 17.20
C SER A 19 9.44 -8.86 18.27
N HIS A 20 10.57 -8.25 17.92
CA HIS A 20 11.71 -8.05 18.82
C HIS A 20 11.86 -6.59 19.23
N ALA A 21 12.55 -6.33 20.34
CA ALA A 21 13.07 -4.99 20.64
C ALA A 21 14.47 -4.85 20.06
N ALA A 22 14.79 -3.69 19.49
CA ALA A 22 16.11 -3.40 18.94
C ALA A 22 16.69 -2.13 19.55
N ALA A 23 17.99 -2.14 19.85
CA ALA A 23 18.74 -0.97 20.30
C ALA A 23 20.12 -0.95 19.65
N LEU A 24 20.68 0.25 19.47
CA LEU A 24 22.05 0.42 18.99
C LEU A 24 22.98 0.73 20.17
N ARG A 25 24.10 0.01 20.28
CA ARG A 25 25.15 0.27 21.25
C ARG A 25 26.44 0.66 20.54
N ASN A 26 27.07 1.76 21.00
CA ASN A 26 28.34 2.27 20.51
C ASN A 26 28.41 2.45 18.97
N GLY A 27 27.29 2.77 18.32
CA GLY A 27 27.24 3.02 16.87
C GLY A 27 27.25 1.79 15.95
N ASN A 28 27.84 0.67 16.36
CA ASN A 28 28.05 -0.50 15.49
C ASN A 28 27.45 -1.82 15.98
N THR A 29 26.94 -1.87 17.21
CA THR A 29 26.39 -3.11 17.77
C THR A 29 24.88 -3.03 17.82
N LEU A 30 24.21 -3.78 16.93
CA LEU A 30 22.76 -3.94 16.97
C LEU A 30 22.41 -5.00 18.03
N LEU A 31 21.76 -4.55 19.09
CA LEU A 31 21.22 -5.40 20.13
C LEU A 31 19.77 -5.73 19.77
N LEU A 32 19.48 -7.02 19.57
CA LEU A 32 18.11 -7.52 19.43
C LEU A 32 17.77 -8.29 20.71
N PHE A 33 16.72 -7.85 21.39
CA PHE A 33 16.21 -8.51 22.58
C PHE A 33 14.88 -9.17 22.27
N GLY A 34 14.86 -10.49 22.52
CA GLY A 34 13.71 -11.35 22.35
C GLY A 34 13.20 -11.48 20.92
N GLY A 35 11.90 -11.75 20.79
CA GLY A 35 11.21 -11.97 19.52
C GLY A 35 11.06 -13.44 19.13
N TYR A 36 10.39 -13.66 18.00
CA TYR A 36 10.05 -14.97 17.46
C TYR A 36 10.92 -15.30 16.25
N HIS A 37 11.61 -16.43 16.27
CA HIS A 37 12.35 -16.98 15.13
C HIS A 37 12.18 -18.51 15.01
N GLY A 38 10.92 -18.93 15.12
CA GLY A 38 10.54 -20.33 15.29
C GLY A 38 10.25 -20.68 16.75
N ASN A 39 10.85 -19.95 17.71
CA ASN A 39 10.49 -19.93 19.13
C ASN A 39 10.53 -18.49 19.71
N VAL A 40 9.75 -18.19 20.75
CA VAL A 40 9.79 -16.94 21.54
C VAL A 40 10.87 -17.14 22.59
N ASN A 41 11.99 -16.46 22.42
CA ASN A 41 13.06 -16.48 23.39
C ASN A 41 13.20 -15.09 24.04
N ALA A 42 13.78 -15.04 25.24
CA ALA A 42 14.25 -13.80 25.86
C ALA A 42 15.75 -13.57 25.58
N ASP A 43 16.24 -14.09 24.46
CA ASP A 43 17.64 -14.03 24.10
C ASP A 43 18.04 -12.59 23.76
N LEU A 44 19.23 -12.20 24.21
CA LEU A 44 19.87 -10.98 23.75
C LEU A 44 20.90 -11.35 22.68
N LEU A 45 20.60 -11.02 21.43
CA LEU A 45 21.53 -11.15 20.33
C LEU A 45 22.25 -9.83 20.11
N ALA A 46 23.57 -9.87 20.01
CA ALA A 46 24.39 -8.71 19.72
C ALA A 46 25.09 -8.91 18.37
N PHE A 47 24.62 -8.22 17.35
CA PHE A 47 25.24 -8.19 16.03
C PHE A 47 26.23 -7.03 15.98
N VAL A 48 27.51 -7.35 16.12
CA VAL A 48 28.58 -6.37 15.91
C VAL A 48 28.80 -6.25 14.41
N MET A 49 28.37 -5.13 13.85
CA MET A 49 28.56 -4.85 12.44
C MET A 49 30.06 -4.56 12.19
N PRO A 50 30.63 -5.08 11.09
CA PRO A 50 31.96 -4.69 10.68
C PRO A 50 31.99 -3.17 10.42
N PRO A 51 33.17 -2.53 10.57
CA PRO A 51 33.32 -1.10 10.30
C PRO A 51 32.83 -0.66 8.92
N THR A 52 32.82 -1.58 7.95
CA THR A 52 32.31 -1.37 6.58
C THR A 52 30.82 -1.11 6.50
N ILE A 53 30.06 -1.59 7.48
CA ILE A 53 28.60 -1.39 7.59
C ILE A 53 28.28 -0.31 8.62
N ALA A 54 28.93 -0.35 9.79
CA ALA A 54 28.81 0.67 10.81
C ALA A 54 30.10 0.73 11.65
N SER A 55 30.71 1.91 11.73
CA SER A 55 31.87 2.14 12.60
C SER A 55 31.41 2.38 14.04
N ARG A 56 32.30 2.07 14.99
CA ARG A 56 32.06 2.38 16.40
C ARG A 56 32.07 3.89 16.60
N ASP A 57 31.25 4.40 17.50
CA ASP A 57 31.23 5.83 17.83
C ASP A 57 32.64 6.34 18.16
N GLY A 58 33.12 7.34 17.42
CA GLY A 58 34.44 7.97 17.60
C GLY A 58 35.62 7.28 16.89
N GLU A 59 35.42 6.13 16.23
CA GLU A 59 36.46 5.48 15.43
C GLU A 59 36.41 5.96 13.96
N PRO A 60 37.51 6.52 13.42
CA PRO A 60 37.56 6.93 12.02
C PRO A 60 37.54 5.71 11.09
N TYR A 61 36.68 5.75 10.08
CA TYR A 61 36.59 4.71 9.05
C TYR A 61 37.15 5.22 7.73
N GLU A 62 38.25 4.61 7.28
CA GLU A 62 38.92 4.93 6.01
C GLU A 62 38.67 3.81 4.97
N PRO A 63 37.79 4.03 3.98
CA PRO A 63 37.40 3.01 3.00
C PRO A 63 38.60 2.45 2.20
N GLU A 64 39.58 3.28 1.87
CA GLU A 64 40.72 2.89 1.02
C GLU A 64 41.58 1.77 1.64
N GLN A 65 41.72 1.75 2.97
CA GLN A 65 42.50 0.72 3.67
C GLN A 65 41.80 -0.64 3.71
N ILE A 66 40.47 -0.66 3.59
CA ILE A 66 39.68 -1.89 3.66
C ILE A 66 39.42 -2.41 2.25
N CYS A 67 39.08 -1.54 1.31
CA CYS A 67 38.83 -1.94 -0.07
C CYS A 67 40.07 -2.56 -0.72
N SER A 68 41.27 -2.07 -0.40
CA SER A 68 42.54 -2.65 -0.86
C SER A 68 42.78 -4.11 -0.41
N ARG A 69 42.03 -4.62 0.58
CA ARG A 69 42.08 -6.03 1.00
C ARG A 69 41.28 -6.96 0.08
N HIS A 70 40.41 -6.42 -0.77
CA HIS A 70 39.65 -7.20 -1.73
C HIS A 70 40.45 -7.40 -3.02
N HIS A 71 40.79 -8.66 -3.32
CA HIS A 71 41.58 -9.04 -4.49
C HIS A 71 40.75 -9.57 -5.67
N SER A 72 39.43 -9.61 -5.54
CA SER A 72 38.52 -10.06 -6.60
C SER A 72 37.38 -9.07 -6.79
N LEU A 73 36.88 -9.00 -8.02
CA LEU A 73 35.70 -8.21 -8.37
C LEU A 73 34.51 -8.53 -7.46
N SER A 74 34.23 -9.81 -7.20
CA SER A 74 33.08 -10.22 -6.39
C SER A 74 33.20 -9.84 -4.91
N ALA A 75 34.40 -9.90 -4.34
CA ALA A 75 34.63 -9.49 -2.96
C ALA A 75 34.56 -7.96 -2.84
N CYS A 76 35.13 -7.25 -3.82
CA CYS A 76 35.13 -5.79 -3.85
C CYS A 76 33.73 -5.21 -4.06
N SER A 77 32.97 -5.72 -5.04
CA SER A 77 31.63 -5.23 -5.33
C SER A 77 30.60 -5.69 -4.29
N GLY A 78 30.92 -6.70 -3.47
CA GLY A 78 30.08 -7.11 -2.34
C GLY A 78 30.08 -6.11 -1.18
N ASP A 79 31.10 -5.25 -1.08
CA ASP A 79 31.17 -4.19 -0.06
C ASP A 79 30.62 -2.87 -0.64
N PRO A 80 29.55 -2.29 -0.07
CA PRO A 80 28.94 -1.08 -0.60
C PRO A 80 29.84 0.16 -0.54
N GLU A 81 30.89 0.14 0.29
CA GLU A 81 31.87 1.22 0.41
C GLU A 81 32.99 1.14 -0.64
N CYS A 82 33.06 0.03 -1.40
CA CYS A 82 34.13 -0.28 -2.33
C CYS A 82 33.67 -0.33 -3.80
N GLY A 83 34.61 -0.20 -4.72
CA GLY A 83 34.38 -0.32 -6.15
C GLY A 83 35.58 -0.90 -6.88
N TRP A 84 35.31 -1.76 -7.85
CA TRP A 84 36.35 -2.45 -8.62
C TRP A 84 36.72 -1.64 -9.86
N CYS A 85 38.00 -1.38 -10.04
CA CYS A 85 38.51 -0.79 -11.26
C CYS A 85 38.93 -1.89 -12.24
N SER A 86 38.29 -1.95 -13.41
CA SER A 86 38.66 -2.91 -14.45
C SER A 86 39.92 -2.52 -15.24
N ALA A 87 40.47 -1.31 -15.04
CA ALA A 87 41.63 -0.83 -15.78
C ALA A 87 42.96 -1.32 -15.18
N ASP A 88 43.01 -1.51 -13.87
CA ASP A 88 44.20 -1.93 -13.12
C ASP A 88 43.95 -3.12 -12.19
N ASP A 89 42.73 -3.69 -12.20
CA ASP A 89 42.31 -4.81 -11.35
C ASP A 89 42.48 -4.55 -9.85
N VAL A 90 42.28 -3.29 -9.43
CA VAL A 90 42.37 -2.87 -8.02
C VAL A 90 41.00 -2.47 -7.47
N CYS A 91 40.75 -2.85 -6.21
CA CYS A 91 39.58 -2.42 -5.46
C CYS A 91 39.86 -1.11 -4.72
N TYR A 92 39.06 -0.09 -5.01
CA TYR A 92 39.16 1.25 -4.42
C TYR A 92 38.02 1.54 -3.46
N GLY A 93 38.25 2.41 -2.49
CA GLY A 93 37.16 3.06 -1.74
C GLY A 93 36.37 3.98 -2.66
N ARG A 94 35.04 4.09 -2.47
CA ARG A 94 34.19 4.95 -3.29
C ARG A 94 34.24 6.42 -2.82
N THR A 95 35.39 7.06 -2.94
CA THR A 95 35.64 8.46 -2.58
C THR A 95 35.77 9.37 -3.82
N LEU A 96 35.59 10.68 -3.64
CA LEU A 96 35.82 11.67 -4.72
C LEU A 96 37.33 11.76 -5.00
N GLY A 97 37.75 11.61 -6.26
CA GLY A 97 39.15 11.77 -6.68
C GLY A 97 39.94 10.46 -6.90
N ILE A 98 39.28 9.31 -6.96
CA ILE A 98 39.94 8.04 -7.28
C ILE A 98 40.45 7.98 -8.74
N ASN A 99 41.58 7.29 -8.93
CA ASN A 99 42.25 7.09 -10.23
C ASN A 99 41.45 6.27 -11.26
N CYS A 100 40.25 5.81 -10.91
CA CYS A 100 39.38 5.00 -11.77
C CYS A 100 37.93 5.51 -11.81
N THR A 101 37.77 6.81 -12.02
CA THR A 101 36.46 7.48 -11.88
C THR A 101 35.45 7.13 -12.96
N THR A 102 35.87 6.68 -14.15
CA THR A 102 34.97 6.44 -15.30
C THR A 102 34.47 5.00 -15.45
N ASN A 103 35.13 4.00 -14.84
CA ASN A 103 34.80 2.58 -15.00
C ASN A 103 34.73 1.81 -13.67
N LEU A 104 34.47 2.50 -12.56
CA LEU A 104 34.35 1.86 -11.25
C LEU A 104 33.08 0.99 -11.19
N GLN A 105 33.25 -0.32 -11.14
CA GLN A 105 32.16 -1.27 -10.97
C GLN A 105 31.78 -1.33 -9.49
N THR A 106 30.54 -0.96 -9.17
CA THR A 106 30.03 -0.89 -7.79
C THR A 106 28.70 -1.60 -7.69
N THR A 107 28.41 -2.21 -6.54
CA THR A 107 27.06 -2.62 -6.19
C THR A 107 26.48 -1.55 -5.27
N ARG A 108 25.33 -0.99 -5.65
CA ARG A 108 24.63 -0.03 -4.78
C ARG A 108 23.68 -0.80 -3.87
N CYS A 109 23.86 -0.66 -2.56
CA CYS A 109 22.73 -0.89 -1.65
C CYS A 109 21.68 0.19 -1.98
N PRO A 110 20.41 -0.19 -2.26
CA PRO A 110 19.38 0.79 -2.66
C PRO A 110 19.12 1.84 -1.57
N GLY A 111 19.51 1.57 -0.32
CA GLY A 111 19.28 2.44 0.81
C GLY A 111 17.82 2.42 1.25
N VAL A 112 17.46 3.33 2.16
CA VAL A 112 16.09 3.40 2.70
C VAL A 112 15.11 4.03 1.70
N CYS A 113 15.54 4.99 0.86
CA CYS A 113 14.63 5.76 0.00
C CYS A 113 13.72 4.86 -0.84
N PRO A 114 14.22 3.86 -1.62
CA PRO A 114 13.35 3.06 -2.47
C PRO A 114 12.34 2.17 -1.71
N ALA A 115 12.52 1.98 -0.40
CA ALA A 115 11.58 1.24 0.45
C ALA A 115 10.45 2.11 1.01
N LEU A 116 10.55 3.44 0.92
CA LEU A 116 9.57 4.38 1.47
C LEU A 116 8.50 4.70 0.40
N GLY A 117 7.26 4.29 0.65
CA GLY A 117 6.16 4.31 -0.33
C GLY A 117 5.24 5.56 -0.31
N ASP A 118 5.52 6.53 0.57
CA ASP A 118 4.76 7.78 0.64
C ASP A 118 5.64 8.99 0.96
N CYS A 119 5.12 10.19 0.65
CA CYS A 119 5.84 11.45 0.77
C CYS A 119 6.31 11.72 2.20
N HIS A 120 5.44 11.55 3.20
CA HIS A 120 5.81 11.78 4.59
C HIS A 120 6.86 10.77 5.05
N SER A 121 6.65 9.47 4.80
CA SER A 121 7.64 8.44 5.14
C SER A 121 8.99 8.71 4.46
N CYS A 122 8.97 9.08 3.17
CA CYS A 122 10.15 9.40 2.38
C CYS A 122 10.97 10.54 3.00
N LEU A 123 10.32 11.62 3.41
CA LEU A 123 11.01 12.85 3.83
C LEU A 123 11.30 12.89 5.34
N LEU A 124 10.48 12.22 6.16
CA LEU A 124 10.71 12.10 7.60
C LEU A 124 11.79 11.07 7.92
N HIS A 125 11.76 9.90 7.27
CA HIS A 125 12.74 8.83 7.52
C HIS A 125 13.94 8.87 6.58
N GLY A 126 13.81 9.55 5.43
CA GLY A 126 14.87 9.68 4.44
C GLY A 126 15.90 10.77 4.72
N THR A 127 15.88 11.36 5.91
CA THR A 127 16.88 12.34 6.33
C THR A 127 17.74 11.77 7.45
N THR A 128 18.94 11.29 7.11
CA THR A 128 19.92 10.87 8.10
C THR A 128 20.69 12.11 8.60
N ARG A 129 20.11 12.83 9.55
CA ARG A 129 20.68 14.05 10.14
C ARG A 129 21.66 13.74 11.29
N ARG A 130 22.61 12.84 11.05
CA ARG A 130 23.67 12.53 12.04
C ARG A 130 25.02 13.05 11.52
N ASP A 131 25.49 14.12 12.15
CA ASP A 131 26.89 14.55 12.03
C ASP A 131 27.80 13.42 12.53
N GLY A 132 28.78 13.03 11.71
CA GLY A 132 29.81 12.04 12.08
C GLY A 132 29.70 10.63 11.49
N LEU A 133 28.74 10.35 10.59
CA LEU A 133 28.79 9.11 9.79
C LEU A 133 29.70 9.27 8.56
N HIS A 134 30.71 8.40 8.45
CA HIS A 134 31.75 8.44 7.42
C HIS A 134 31.53 7.48 6.23
N SER A 135 30.31 6.97 6.05
CA SER A 135 29.98 6.08 4.92
C SER A 135 29.94 6.84 3.58
N VAL A 136 30.25 6.14 2.49
CA VAL A 136 30.13 6.57 1.10
C VAL A 136 28.77 7.19 0.81
N VAL A 137 27.69 6.69 1.42
CA VAL A 137 26.33 7.26 1.26
C VAL A 137 26.27 8.71 1.72
N HIS A 138 26.93 9.05 2.83
CA HIS A 138 27.02 10.42 3.33
C HIS A 138 28.03 11.25 2.52
N LYS A 139 29.19 10.68 2.17
CA LYS A 139 30.22 11.37 1.36
C LYS A 139 29.73 11.75 -0.05
N LEU A 140 28.82 10.94 -0.62
CA LEU A 140 28.20 11.17 -1.93
C LEU A 140 26.85 11.90 -1.85
N HIS A 141 26.48 12.49 -0.70
CA HIS A 141 25.20 13.18 -0.49
C HIS A 141 23.94 12.34 -0.74
N ALA A 142 24.07 11.01 -0.84
CA ALA A 142 22.97 10.05 -0.98
C ALA A 142 22.28 9.73 0.38
N GLY A 143 22.42 10.60 1.38
CA GLY A 143 21.77 10.49 2.69
C GLY A 143 20.46 11.28 2.80
N GLN A 144 20.01 11.90 1.70
CA GLN A 144 18.78 12.66 1.60
C GLN A 144 17.88 12.07 0.53
N CYS A 145 16.66 11.71 0.93
CA CYS A 145 15.64 11.31 -0.01
C CYS A 145 14.84 12.51 -0.55
N THR A 146 14.40 12.38 -1.80
CA THR A 146 13.45 13.25 -2.48
C THR A 146 12.26 12.41 -2.92
N TRP A 147 11.06 12.97 -2.85
CA TRP A 147 9.83 12.32 -3.28
C TRP A 147 9.39 12.83 -4.66
N CYS A 148 9.27 11.93 -5.62
CA CYS A 148 8.66 12.22 -6.92
C CYS A 148 7.18 11.86 -6.91
N VAL A 149 6.32 12.87 -7.04
CA VAL A 149 4.86 12.72 -6.90
C VAL A 149 4.27 11.85 -8.02
N GLN A 150 4.63 12.13 -9.27
CA GLN A 150 4.02 11.52 -10.45
C GLN A 150 4.32 10.03 -10.56
N ASN A 151 5.54 9.63 -10.19
CA ASN A 151 5.97 8.24 -10.18
C ASN A 151 5.68 7.55 -8.83
N ALA A 152 5.16 8.28 -7.85
CA ALA A 152 4.94 7.83 -6.46
C ALA A 152 6.17 7.11 -5.89
N ARG A 153 7.35 7.72 -6.07
CA ARG A 153 8.63 7.08 -5.79
C ARG A 153 9.53 7.98 -4.96
N CYS A 154 10.08 7.39 -3.91
CA CYS A 154 11.15 7.98 -3.13
C CYS A 154 12.51 7.55 -3.70
N HIS A 155 13.39 8.53 -3.95
CA HIS A 155 14.73 8.31 -4.49
C HIS A 155 15.75 9.20 -3.79
N HIS A 156 17.04 8.93 -3.99
CA HIS A 156 18.08 9.81 -3.46
C HIS A 156 18.11 11.13 -4.25
N LYS A 157 18.36 12.24 -3.55
CA LYS A 157 18.35 13.59 -4.12
C LYS A 157 19.27 13.74 -5.34
N ASP A 158 20.46 13.17 -5.28
CA ASP A 158 21.48 13.26 -6.33
C ASP A 158 21.58 11.97 -7.17
N ASP A 159 20.53 11.15 -7.19
CA ASP A 159 20.52 9.93 -8.00
C ASP A 159 20.27 10.24 -9.48
N ASN A 160 20.83 9.40 -10.35
CA ASN A 160 20.67 9.52 -11.81
C ASN A 160 19.31 8.97 -12.31
N PHE A 161 18.27 8.91 -11.48
CA PHE A 161 16.97 8.32 -11.84
C PHE A 161 16.15 9.15 -12.84
N GLY A 162 16.73 10.21 -13.42
CA GLY A 162 16.03 11.13 -14.31
C GLY A 162 15.31 12.22 -13.53
N VAL A 163 14.76 13.19 -14.26
CA VAL A 163 13.90 14.23 -13.67
C VAL A 163 12.55 13.59 -13.36
N CYS A 164 11.95 13.87 -12.19
CA CYS A 164 10.62 13.35 -11.87
C CYS A 164 9.60 13.64 -12.97
N GLY A 165 8.74 12.66 -13.30
CA GLY A 165 7.57 12.84 -14.18
C GLY A 165 7.91 13.21 -15.63
N LEU A 166 9.06 12.76 -16.15
CA LEU A 166 9.45 12.95 -17.54
C LEU A 166 8.53 12.22 -18.51
N LYS A 167 8.45 12.75 -19.73
CA LYS A 167 7.72 12.14 -20.85
C LYS A 167 8.20 10.72 -21.13
N GLU A 168 9.50 10.48 -21.06
CA GLU A 168 10.12 9.18 -21.34
C GLU A 168 9.74 8.10 -20.32
N ASP A 169 9.36 8.51 -19.11
CA ASP A 169 8.91 7.61 -18.04
C ASP A 169 7.42 7.24 -18.15
N THR A 170 6.67 7.94 -19.02
CA THR A 170 5.25 7.64 -19.25
C THR A 170 5.08 6.47 -20.22
N PRO A 171 4.12 5.56 -19.98
CA PRO A 171 3.84 4.44 -20.89
C PRO A 171 3.56 4.86 -22.33
N SER A 172 2.88 5.99 -22.54
CA SER A 172 2.54 6.49 -23.87
C SER A 172 3.61 7.39 -24.48
N GLN A 173 4.71 7.65 -23.77
CA GLN A 173 5.77 8.58 -24.17
C GLN A 173 5.19 9.95 -24.55
N VAL A 174 4.28 10.49 -23.73
CA VAL A 174 3.74 11.86 -23.86
C VAL A 174 3.88 12.58 -22.53
N ALA A 175 3.99 13.91 -22.56
CA ALA A 175 3.96 14.69 -21.33
C ALA A 175 2.63 14.45 -20.61
N GLY A 176 2.67 14.25 -19.30
CA GLY A 176 1.48 14.13 -18.48
C GLY A 176 0.72 15.44 -18.37
N TRP A 177 -0.48 15.38 -17.82
CA TRP A 177 -1.31 16.57 -17.61
C TRP A 177 -0.68 17.64 -16.70
N TRP A 178 0.35 17.26 -15.93
CA TRP A 178 1.18 18.14 -15.11
C TRP A 178 2.26 18.91 -15.90
N GLY A 179 2.50 18.58 -17.17
CA GLY A 179 3.51 19.22 -18.03
C GLY A 179 4.76 18.36 -18.28
N ASP A 180 5.85 19.01 -18.71
CA ASP A 180 7.10 18.33 -19.12
C ASP A 180 7.94 17.79 -17.95
N LYS A 181 7.72 18.30 -16.74
CA LYS A 181 8.41 17.89 -15.51
C LYS A 181 7.39 17.73 -14.39
N GLY A 182 7.56 16.66 -13.62
CA GLY A 182 6.82 16.40 -12.40
C GLY A 182 7.26 17.28 -11.23
N ALA A 183 6.64 17.05 -10.08
CA ALA A 183 6.93 17.74 -8.83
C ALA A 183 7.82 16.87 -7.94
N GLU A 184 8.98 17.41 -7.59
CA GLU A 184 9.88 16.85 -6.59
C GLU A 184 9.67 17.54 -5.25
N VAL A 185 9.50 16.74 -4.20
CA VAL A 185 9.25 17.22 -2.84
C VAL A 185 10.46 16.90 -1.98
N MET A 186 10.94 17.92 -1.27
CA MET A 186 12.14 17.84 -0.43
C MET A 186 11.88 18.13 1.06
N SER A 187 10.65 18.55 1.40
CA SER A 187 10.23 18.79 2.78
C SER A 187 8.88 18.13 3.05
N ALA A 188 8.76 17.48 4.22
CA ALA A 188 7.51 16.86 4.66
C ALA A 188 6.37 17.89 4.78
N ASP A 189 6.69 19.14 5.11
CA ASP A 189 5.74 20.25 5.32
C ASP A 189 4.97 20.66 4.06
N VAL A 190 5.30 20.13 2.88
CA VAL A 190 4.57 20.44 1.63
C VAL A 190 3.95 19.19 1.01
N CYS A 191 4.14 18.01 1.62
CA CYS A 191 3.53 16.77 1.14
C CYS A 191 2.00 16.88 1.05
N ARG A 192 1.36 17.52 2.04
CA ARG A 192 -0.08 17.74 2.00
C ARG A 192 -0.51 18.56 0.77
N GLU A 193 0.24 19.52 0.27
CA GLU A 193 -0.25 20.33 -0.87
C GLU A 193 0.13 19.68 -2.22
N VAL A 194 1.34 19.13 -2.28
CA VAL A 194 2.02 18.78 -3.53
C VAL A 194 1.87 17.29 -3.89
N ASP A 195 1.72 16.37 -2.92
CA ASP A 195 1.59 14.92 -3.20
C ASP A 195 0.18 14.57 -3.72
N ARG A 196 -0.12 15.00 -4.94
CA ARG A 196 -1.33 14.66 -5.70
C ARG A 196 -0.97 13.68 -6.79
N ARG A 197 -1.04 12.40 -6.46
CA ARG A 197 -0.64 11.32 -7.35
C ARG A 197 -1.59 11.24 -8.55
N PRO A 198 -1.06 11.17 -9.79
CA PRO A 198 -1.88 10.93 -10.97
C PRO A 198 -2.61 9.58 -10.91
N GLY A 199 -3.83 9.53 -11.42
CA GLY A 199 -4.69 8.35 -11.37
C GLY A 199 -6.16 8.70 -11.16
N LEU A 200 -7.03 7.69 -11.22
CA LEU A 200 -8.44 7.85 -10.84
C LEU A 200 -8.67 7.29 -9.43
N THR A 201 -9.57 7.93 -8.68
CA THR A 201 -10.03 7.43 -7.38
C THR A 201 -10.93 6.22 -7.61
N PHE A 202 -10.51 5.06 -7.11
CA PHE A 202 -11.27 3.82 -7.12
C PHE A 202 -11.93 3.58 -5.76
N LEU A 203 -13.25 3.43 -5.79
CA LEU A 203 -14.10 3.21 -4.61
C LEU A 203 -14.76 1.84 -4.74
N LYS A 204 -14.73 1.06 -3.65
CA LYS A 204 -15.46 -0.22 -3.56
C LYS A 204 -16.44 -0.19 -2.40
N TYR A 205 -17.66 -0.61 -2.67
CA TYR A 205 -18.74 -0.76 -1.70
C TYR A 205 -19.21 -2.20 -1.71
N LYS A 206 -19.14 -2.85 -0.56
CA LYS A 206 -19.70 -4.17 -0.33
C LYS A 206 -21.17 -4.04 0.05
N TYR A 207 -21.92 -5.11 -0.16
CA TYR A 207 -23.32 -5.17 0.21
C TYR A 207 -23.54 -5.09 1.73
N PRO A 208 -24.58 -4.36 2.19
CA PRO A 208 -25.31 -3.32 1.47
C PRO A 208 -24.44 -2.07 1.29
N ALA A 209 -24.48 -1.47 0.10
CA ALA A 209 -23.63 -0.33 -0.25
C ALA A 209 -23.96 0.89 0.62
N ASN A 210 -22.92 1.52 1.18
CA ASN A 210 -23.03 2.77 1.91
C ASN A 210 -22.11 3.82 1.28
N LEU A 211 -22.68 4.78 0.55
CA LEU A 211 -21.92 5.80 -0.19
C LEU A 211 -21.13 6.75 0.70
N THR A 212 -21.50 6.88 1.98
CA THR A 212 -20.73 7.69 2.94
C THR A 212 -19.64 6.91 3.65
N HIS A 213 -19.56 5.59 3.47
CA HIS A 213 -18.58 4.73 4.12
C HIS A 213 -18.08 3.68 3.14
N PRO A 214 -17.16 4.05 2.22
CA PRO A 214 -16.55 3.10 1.29
C PRO A 214 -15.77 2.03 2.05
N ASP A 215 -15.85 0.78 1.57
CA ASP A 215 -15.13 -0.36 2.16
C ASP A 215 -13.65 -0.41 1.72
N SER A 216 -13.32 0.24 0.60
CA SER A 216 -11.95 0.41 0.09
C SER A 216 -11.87 1.67 -0.77
N VAL A 217 -10.75 2.39 -0.65
CA VAL A 217 -10.38 3.52 -1.49
C VAL A 217 -8.94 3.35 -1.96
N SER A 218 -8.67 3.58 -3.23
CA SER A 218 -7.32 3.61 -3.78
C SER A 218 -7.23 4.56 -4.98
N ILE A 219 -6.02 4.90 -5.38
CA ILE A 219 -5.77 5.65 -6.63
C ILE A 219 -5.16 4.67 -7.62
N ILE A 220 -5.80 4.49 -8.78
CA ILE A 220 -5.29 3.59 -9.83
C ILE A 220 -4.59 4.38 -10.94
N ASN A 221 -3.42 3.90 -11.35
CA ASN A 221 -2.56 4.54 -12.35
C ASN A 221 -2.87 4.11 -13.80
N ALA A 222 -3.82 3.21 -13.99
CA ALA A 222 -4.35 2.82 -15.28
C ALA A 222 -5.85 2.54 -15.14
N THR A 223 -6.64 2.80 -16.18
CA THR A 223 -8.11 2.68 -16.13
C THR A 223 -8.64 1.25 -16.24
N THR A 224 -7.92 0.29 -15.69
CA THR A 224 -8.34 -1.10 -15.55
C THR A 224 -8.50 -1.41 -14.07
N ALA A 225 -9.70 -1.80 -13.66
CA ALA A 225 -9.98 -2.15 -12.27
C ALA A 225 -10.70 -3.49 -12.16
N ASP A 226 -10.17 -4.35 -11.30
CA ASP A 226 -10.82 -5.59 -10.89
C ASP A 226 -11.54 -5.38 -9.57
N PHE A 227 -12.80 -5.81 -9.49
CA PHE A 227 -13.63 -5.64 -8.30
C PHE A 227 -14.30 -6.93 -7.85
N ASN A 228 -13.52 -8.01 -7.91
CA ASN A 228 -13.98 -9.35 -7.61
C ASN A 228 -14.71 -9.46 -6.26
N ALA A 229 -15.81 -10.20 -6.30
CA ALA A 229 -16.65 -10.52 -5.16
C ALA A 229 -16.09 -11.68 -4.33
N LEU A 230 -15.52 -12.68 -5.00
CA LEU A 230 -15.18 -13.96 -4.41
C LEU A 230 -13.66 -14.10 -4.32
N SER A 231 -13.14 -14.07 -3.09
CA SER A 231 -11.83 -14.64 -2.76
C SER A 231 -12.07 -16.06 -2.26
N VAL A 232 -11.09 -16.96 -2.47
CA VAL A 232 -11.08 -18.34 -1.91
C VAL A 232 -11.26 -18.34 -0.38
N THR A 233 -11.08 -17.20 0.26
CA THR A 233 -11.18 -16.96 1.71
C THR A 233 -12.47 -16.25 2.15
N MET A 234 -13.58 -16.35 1.40
CA MET A 234 -14.84 -15.76 1.83
C MET A 234 -15.37 -16.40 3.12
N SER A 235 -15.73 -15.55 4.08
CA SER A 235 -16.29 -15.96 5.36
C SER A 235 -17.75 -16.39 5.19
N ARG A 236 -18.27 -17.19 6.15
CA ARG A 236 -19.64 -17.71 6.05
C ARG A 236 -20.68 -16.58 6.08
N THR A 237 -20.43 -15.56 6.89
CA THR A 237 -21.29 -14.37 6.95
C THR A 237 -21.32 -13.66 5.59
N GLU A 238 -20.18 -13.48 4.92
CA GLU A 238 -20.15 -12.88 3.58
C GLU A 238 -20.95 -13.70 2.55
N GLN A 239 -20.85 -15.04 2.61
CA GLN A 239 -21.60 -15.93 1.70
C GLN A 239 -23.11 -15.83 1.93
N ASN A 240 -23.55 -15.76 3.19
CA ASN A 240 -24.96 -15.64 3.55
C ASN A 240 -25.55 -14.28 3.21
N LEU A 241 -24.75 -13.21 3.29
CA LEU A 241 -25.18 -11.86 2.95
C LEU A 241 -25.47 -11.70 1.45
N GLY A 242 -24.61 -12.28 0.59
CA GLY A 242 -24.71 -12.13 -0.85
C GLY A 242 -24.82 -10.66 -1.28
N GLY A 243 -25.71 -10.40 -2.24
CA GLY A 243 -26.11 -9.04 -2.63
C GLY A 243 -25.23 -8.38 -3.69
N GLU A 244 -25.28 -7.05 -3.80
CA GLU A 244 -24.60 -6.30 -4.85
C GLU A 244 -23.29 -5.65 -4.35
N ILE A 245 -22.19 -5.86 -5.06
CA ILE A 245 -20.96 -5.07 -4.91
C ILE A 245 -20.95 -3.98 -5.95
N THR A 246 -20.66 -2.75 -5.51
CA THR A 246 -20.50 -1.58 -6.36
C THR A 246 -19.04 -1.16 -6.38
N ALA A 247 -18.50 -0.97 -7.58
CA ALA A 247 -17.19 -0.39 -7.83
C ALA A 247 -17.36 0.90 -8.61
N ARG A 248 -16.57 1.92 -8.31
CA ARG A 248 -16.68 3.23 -8.95
C ARG A 248 -15.30 3.82 -9.23
N LEU A 249 -15.08 4.29 -10.45
CA LEU A 249 -13.94 5.10 -10.83
C LEU A 249 -14.36 6.54 -10.98
N LEU A 250 -13.71 7.42 -10.23
CA LEU A 250 -14.03 8.82 -10.13
C LEU A 250 -12.76 9.67 -10.29
N GLY A 251 -12.84 10.74 -11.08
CA GLY A 251 -11.70 11.63 -11.32
C GLY A 251 -11.83 12.32 -12.67
N PHE A 252 -10.72 12.82 -13.22
CA PHE A 252 -10.75 13.54 -14.48
C PHE A 252 -9.86 12.89 -15.53
N LEU A 253 -10.37 12.81 -16.75
CA LEU A 253 -9.57 12.55 -17.94
C LEU A 253 -8.96 13.85 -18.46
N ARG A 254 -7.68 13.78 -18.80
CA ARG A 254 -6.89 14.87 -19.37
C ARG A 254 -6.33 14.48 -20.75
N PRO A 255 -7.16 14.47 -21.80
CA PRO A 255 -6.68 14.25 -23.16
C PRO A 255 -5.61 15.28 -23.55
N PRO A 256 -4.47 14.86 -24.14
CA PRO A 256 -3.40 15.76 -24.52
C PRO A 256 -3.76 16.57 -25.77
N HIS A 257 -3.07 17.70 -25.97
CA HIS A 257 -3.24 18.56 -27.16
C HIS A 257 -3.02 17.82 -28.49
N THR A 258 -2.19 16.77 -28.49
CA THR A 258 -1.93 15.94 -29.68
C THR A 258 -3.16 15.20 -30.20
N TRP A 259 -4.23 15.09 -29.40
CA TRP A 259 -5.46 14.38 -29.78
C TRP A 259 -6.48 15.25 -30.53
N GLU A 260 -6.25 16.56 -30.65
CA GLU A 260 -7.18 17.50 -31.30
C GLU A 260 -7.62 17.06 -32.70
N ASN A 261 -6.69 16.51 -33.49
CA ASN A 261 -6.95 16.01 -34.84
C ASN A 261 -7.10 14.48 -34.92
N ALA A 262 -6.83 13.77 -33.82
CA ALA A 262 -6.78 12.31 -33.79
C ALA A 262 -8.16 11.64 -33.74
N LYS A 263 -9.19 12.40 -33.33
CA LYS A 263 -10.58 11.90 -33.14
C LYS A 263 -10.62 10.65 -32.26
N GLU A 264 -9.91 10.69 -31.14
CA GLU A 264 -9.88 9.62 -30.14
C GLU A 264 -11.27 9.44 -29.51
N GLN A 265 -11.79 8.22 -29.57
CA GLN A 265 -13.13 7.90 -29.08
C GLN A 265 -13.06 7.16 -27.76
N LEU A 266 -13.95 7.51 -26.83
CA LEU A 266 -14.07 6.85 -25.53
C LEU A 266 -14.88 5.55 -25.66
N ARG A 267 -14.42 4.49 -24.99
CA ARG A 267 -15.07 3.19 -24.94
C ARG A 267 -15.02 2.63 -23.52
N ILE A 268 -16.00 1.79 -23.19
CA ILE A 268 -15.99 1.05 -21.93
C ILE A 268 -16.04 -0.45 -22.20
N CYS A 269 -15.37 -1.22 -21.35
CA CYS A 269 -15.48 -2.66 -21.33
C CYS A 269 -15.79 -3.16 -19.92
N VAL A 270 -16.65 -4.16 -19.82
CA VAL A 270 -16.97 -4.80 -18.54
C VAL A 270 -17.12 -6.30 -18.68
N SER A 271 -16.89 -7.02 -17.59
CA SER A 271 -17.13 -8.47 -17.47
C SER A 271 -17.93 -8.78 -16.21
N HIS A 272 -18.85 -9.75 -16.33
CA HIS A 272 -19.67 -10.27 -15.22
C HIS A 272 -20.28 -9.17 -14.34
N SER A 273 -20.79 -8.10 -14.95
CA SER A 273 -21.28 -6.91 -14.25
C SER A 273 -22.16 -6.04 -15.14
N THR A 274 -22.91 -5.16 -14.47
CA THR A 274 -23.65 -4.06 -15.09
C THR A 274 -22.92 -2.77 -14.82
N ALA A 275 -22.83 -1.85 -15.76
CA ALA A 275 -22.07 -0.62 -15.57
C ALA A 275 -22.66 0.57 -16.30
N THR A 276 -22.46 1.74 -15.71
CA THR A 276 -22.90 3.03 -16.22
C THR A 276 -21.72 3.99 -16.18
N LEU A 277 -21.40 4.59 -17.33
CA LEU A 277 -20.42 5.65 -17.45
C LEU A 277 -21.14 6.99 -17.57
N ARG A 278 -20.78 7.92 -16.70
CA ARG A 278 -21.17 9.32 -16.77
C ARG A 278 -19.96 10.19 -17.04
N LEU A 279 -20.13 11.20 -17.88
CA LEU A 279 -19.09 12.12 -18.30
C LEU A 279 -19.61 13.57 -18.21
N GLU A 280 -18.80 14.47 -17.68
CA GLU A 280 -19.05 15.91 -17.69
C GLU A 280 -17.94 16.59 -18.50
N SER A 281 -18.33 17.44 -19.45
CA SER A 281 -17.42 18.33 -20.16
C SER A 281 -17.55 19.75 -19.60
N ILE A 282 -16.60 20.63 -19.92
CA ILE A 282 -16.51 22.03 -19.44
C ILE A 282 -17.84 22.82 -19.62
N THR A 283 -18.68 22.44 -20.59
CA THR A 283 -19.91 23.15 -20.95
C THR A 283 -21.20 22.39 -20.62
N SER A 284 -21.14 21.23 -19.96
CA SER A 284 -22.30 20.36 -19.75
C SER A 284 -22.47 19.96 -18.29
N HIS A 285 -23.65 19.46 -17.94
CA HIS A 285 -23.84 18.70 -16.71
C HIS A 285 -23.31 17.27 -16.88
N LEU A 286 -23.18 16.54 -15.77
CA LEU A 286 -22.80 15.13 -15.79
C LEU A 286 -23.88 14.29 -16.50
N GLU A 287 -23.55 13.74 -17.67
CA GLU A 287 -24.47 12.98 -18.53
C GLU A 287 -24.09 11.51 -18.64
N VAL A 288 -25.07 10.62 -18.79
CA VAL A 288 -24.81 9.20 -19.06
C VAL A 288 -24.41 9.02 -20.52
N VAL A 289 -23.18 8.57 -20.75
CA VAL A 289 -22.63 8.36 -22.11
C VAL A 289 -22.47 6.89 -22.48
N ALA A 290 -22.57 5.97 -21.51
CA ALA A 290 -22.68 4.55 -21.79
C ALA A 290 -23.38 3.81 -20.65
N ASN A 291 -24.14 2.78 -20.99
CA ASN A 291 -24.72 1.83 -20.05
C ASN A 291 -24.70 0.45 -20.68
N MET A 292 -24.19 -0.55 -19.97
CA MET A 292 -24.14 -1.92 -20.47
C MET A 292 -24.20 -2.96 -19.36
N SER A 293 -24.57 -4.18 -19.74
CA SER A 293 -24.54 -5.35 -18.87
C SER A 293 -23.91 -6.49 -19.66
N ALA A 294 -22.94 -7.18 -19.07
CA ALA A 294 -22.23 -8.24 -19.77
C ALA A 294 -21.89 -9.41 -18.85
N ASP A 295 -22.23 -10.62 -19.29
CA ASP A 295 -21.89 -11.88 -18.62
C ASP A 295 -20.49 -12.38 -18.99
N GLN A 296 -19.91 -11.85 -20.06
CA GLN A 296 -18.52 -12.08 -20.49
C GLN A 296 -17.87 -10.73 -20.79
N SER A 297 -16.55 -10.70 -20.98
CA SER A 297 -15.85 -9.46 -21.34
C SER A 297 -16.40 -8.89 -22.65
N SER A 298 -17.03 -7.73 -22.59
CA SER A 298 -17.64 -7.04 -23.73
C SER A 298 -17.40 -5.54 -23.67
N CYS A 299 -17.35 -4.89 -24.84
CA CYS A 299 -16.99 -3.49 -24.99
C CYS A 299 -17.98 -2.72 -25.86
N VAL A 300 -18.34 -1.50 -25.46
CA VAL A 300 -19.18 -0.57 -26.25
C VAL A 300 -18.51 0.80 -26.37
N ALA A 301 -18.85 1.53 -27.44
CA ALA A 301 -18.44 2.92 -27.58
C ALA A 301 -19.32 3.81 -26.70
N ALA A 302 -18.73 4.84 -26.10
CA ALA A 302 -19.47 5.86 -25.39
C ALA A 302 -20.09 6.84 -26.38
N LEU A 303 -21.39 7.10 -26.24
CA LEU A 303 -22.18 7.98 -27.09
C LEU A 303 -22.84 9.03 -26.20
N TRP A 304 -22.77 10.30 -26.61
CA TRP A 304 -23.56 11.35 -25.97
C TRP A 304 -25.05 11.04 -26.09
N PRO A 305 -25.93 11.61 -25.24
CA PRO A 305 -27.38 11.42 -25.34
C PRO A 305 -27.97 11.78 -26.73
N THR A 306 -27.27 12.61 -27.51
CA THR A 306 -27.60 12.95 -28.89
C THR A 306 -27.36 11.81 -29.90
N GLY A 307 -26.73 10.71 -29.47
CA GLY A 307 -26.28 9.60 -30.31
C GLY A 307 -24.92 9.83 -30.98
N ALA A 308 -24.31 11.00 -30.79
CA ALA A 308 -22.99 11.30 -31.33
C ALA A 308 -21.87 10.55 -30.55
N PRO A 309 -20.82 10.05 -31.24
CA PRO A 309 -19.67 9.46 -30.56
C PRO A 309 -18.99 10.42 -29.59
N THR A 310 -18.57 9.90 -28.44
CA THR A 310 -17.81 10.66 -27.44
C THR A 310 -16.36 10.78 -27.89
N VAL A 311 -16.08 11.85 -28.65
CA VAL A 311 -14.72 12.19 -29.09
C VAL A 311 -14.04 13.05 -28.03
N LEU A 312 -12.86 12.61 -27.59
CA LEU A 312 -12.07 13.29 -26.56
C LEU A 312 -11.19 14.37 -27.18
N LEU A 313 -11.60 15.62 -27.01
CA LEU A 313 -10.80 16.79 -27.33
C LEU A 313 -9.91 17.20 -26.15
N PRO A 314 -8.83 17.96 -26.36
CA PRO A 314 -8.01 18.46 -25.26
C PRO A 314 -8.86 19.21 -24.21
N GLY A 315 -8.70 18.87 -22.95
CA GLY A 315 -9.52 19.43 -21.87
C GLY A 315 -9.50 18.62 -20.58
N ARG A 316 -10.47 18.90 -19.70
CA ARG A 316 -10.68 18.22 -18.42
C ARG A 316 -12.11 17.69 -18.40
N TYR A 317 -12.27 16.37 -18.30
CA TYR A 317 -13.58 15.70 -18.28
C TYR A 317 -13.77 14.97 -16.97
N LEU A 318 -14.83 15.26 -16.22
CA LEU A 318 -15.16 14.48 -15.02
C LEU A 318 -15.69 13.12 -15.47
N VAL A 319 -15.09 12.06 -14.97
CA VAL A 319 -15.53 10.68 -15.18
C VAL A 319 -16.13 10.15 -13.89
N ASP A 320 -17.32 9.59 -14.02
CA ASP A 320 -17.95 8.75 -13.02
C ASP A 320 -18.37 7.43 -13.67
N PHE A 321 -17.52 6.42 -13.54
CA PHE A 321 -17.75 5.09 -14.08
C PHE A 321 -18.10 4.13 -12.94
N GLU A 322 -19.35 3.71 -12.89
CA GLU A 322 -19.87 2.82 -11.86
C GLU A 322 -20.14 1.44 -12.45
N ALA A 323 -19.67 0.38 -11.80
CA ALA A 323 -19.94 -1.00 -12.13
C ALA A 323 -20.49 -1.76 -10.93
N ARG A 324 -21.45 -2.66 -11.16
CA ARG A 324 -22.20 -3.39 -10.15
C ARG A 324 -22.23 -4.88 -10.48
N LYS A 325 -21.95 -5.70 -9.48
CA LYS A 325 -22.01 -7.17 -9.58
C LYS A 325 -22.92 -7.73 -8.51
N ASN A 326 -23.92 -8.50 -8.93
CA ASN A 326 -24.71 -9.31 -8.03
C ASN A 326 -23.98 -10.61 -7.66
N ILE A 327 -23.93 -10.90 -6.37
CA ILE A 327 -23.43 -12.14 -5.78
C ILE A 327 -24.64 -13.04 -5.53
N THR A 328 -24.82 -14.03 -6.39
CA THR A 328 -25.87 -15.04 -6.23
C THR A 328 -25.39 -16.20 -5.36
N ILE A 329 -26.18 -16.56 -4.35
CA ILE A 329 -25.91 -17.64 -3.38
C ILE A 329 -26.12 -19.05 -3.98
N SER A 330 -26.92 -19.18 -5.04
CA SER A 330 -27.61 -20.45 -5.35
C SER A 330 -26.91 -21.44 -6.26
N HIS A 331 -25.77 -21.11 -6.83
CA HIS A 331 -24.99 -22.07 -7.61
C HIS A 331 -23.57 -21.87 -7.16
N TYR A 332 -22.80 -22.94 -6.91
CA TYR A 332 -21.35 -22.87 -7.07
C TYR A 332 -21.09 -22.35 -8.49
N PRO A 333 -20.80 -21.06 -8.73
CA PRO A 333 -20.39 -20.63 -10.04
C PRO A 333 -18.88 -20.87 -10.09
N PRO A 334 -18.28 -21.05 -11.26
CA PRO A 334 -16.86 -21.36 -11.34
C PRO A 334 -16.07 -20.28 -10.59
N VAL A 335 -15.01 -20.73 -9.91
CA VAL A 335 -14.02 -19.99 -9.11
C VAL A 335 -13.32 -18.83 -9.90
N HIS A 336 -13.84 -18.44 -11.07
CA HIS A 336 -13.14 -17.68 -12.10
C HIS A 336 -13.97 -16.58 -12.80
N SER A 337 -15.15 -16.18 -12.30
CA SER A 337 -15.85 -15.00 -12.87
C SER A 337 -15.21 -13.71 -12.38
N HIS A 338 -14.07 -13.35 -12.96
CA HIS A 338 -13.37 -12.10 -12.63
C HIS A 338 -14.14 -10.91 -13.22
N SER A 339 -14.70 -10.07 -12.34
CA SER A 339 -15.39 -8.85 -12.73
C SER A 339 -14.38 -7.71 -12.85
N LYS A 340 -14.33 -7.18 -14.06
CA LYS A 340 -13.37 -6.18 -14.51
C LYS A 340 -14.14 -5.05 -15.16
N MET A 341 -13.67 -3.83 -14.96
CA MET A 341 -14.16 -2.62 -15.61
C MET A 341 -12.98 -1.85 -16.21
N GLU A 342 -13.13 -1.42 -17.46
CA GLU A 342 -12.08 -0.72 -18.20
C GLU A 342 -12.62 0.49 -18.94
N LEU A 343 -11.91 1.63 -18.82
CA LEU A 343 -12.07 2.76 -19.73
C LEU A 343 -10.97 2.69 -20.78
N LEU A 344 -11.36 2.73 -22.05
CA LEU A 344 -10.46 2.64 -23.17
C LEU A 344 -10.63 3.84 -24.09
N HIS A 345 -9.57 4.17 -24.82
CA HIS A 345 -9.65 5.06 -25.96
C HIS A 345 -9.08 4.40 -27.20
N ASN A 346 -9.54 4.84 -28.37
CA ASN A 346 -8.95 4.46 -29.64
C ASN A 346 -9.19 5.49 -30.73
N LYS A 347 -8.22 5.61 -31.63
CA LYS A 347 -8.45 6.22 -32.94
C LYS A 347 -9.25 5.29 -33.83
N THR A 348 -9.94 5.86 -34.81
CA THR A 348 -10.57 5.10 -35.88
C THR A 348 -9.57 4.11 -36.49
N HIS A 349 -9.86 2.81 -36.45
CA HIS A 349 -9.02 1.70 -36.93
C HIS A 349 -7.78 1.32 -36.08
N GLU A 350 -7.56 1.92 -34.91
CA GLU A 350 -6.55 1.45 -33.95
C GLU A 350 -7.16 0.50 -32.90
N THR A 351 -6.31 -0.37 -32.34
CA THR A 351 -6.66 -1.21 -31.20
C THR A 351 -6.92 -0.35 -29.97
N PRO A 352 -8.01 -0.59 -29.22
CA PRO A 352 -8.27 0.11 -27.97
C PRO A 352 -7.14 0.00 -26.94
N LYS A 353 -6.84 1.11 -26.28
CA LYS A 353 -5.81 1.24 -25.24
C LYS A 353 -6.44 1.74 -23.96
N VAL A 354 -5.89 1.31 -22.83
CA VAL A 354 -6.24 1.84 -21.50
C VAL A 354 -5.63 3.22 -21.34
N PHE A 355 -6.28 4.09 -20.57
CA PHE A 355 -5.65 5.32 -20.14
C PHE A 355 -4.67 5.01 -19.03
N THR A 356 -3.43 5.45 -19.20
CA THR A 356 -2.37 5.42 -18.20
C THR A 356 -2.28 6.77 -17.47
N PHE A 357 -1.56 6.80 -16.35
CA PHE A 357 -1.57 7.87 -15.36
C PHE A 357 -1.27 9.28 -15.89
N GLU A 358 -0.57 9.41 -17.02
CA GLU A 358 -0.35 10.68 -17.72
C GLU A 358 -1.65 11.38 -18.17
N TYR A 359 -2.73 10.62 -18.33
CA TYR A 359 -4.06 11.12 -18.72
C TYR A 359 -5.02 11.24 -17.54
N LEU A 360 -4.62 10.84 -16.34
CA LEU A 360 -5.52 10.63 -15.21
C LEU A 360 -5.21 11.62 -14.08
N GLU A 361 -6.20 12.43 -13.76
CA GLU A 361 -6.18 13.35 -12.64
C GLU A 361 -7.15 12.81 -11.56
N PRO A 362 -6.73 12.75 -10.28
CA PRO A 362 -7.58 12.23 -9.21
C PRO A 362 -8.82 13.11 -9.00
N TYR A 363 -9.82 12.56 -8.30
CA TYR A 363 -11.05 13.31 -8.05
C TYR A 363 -10.82 14.49 -7.10
N GLU A 364 -11.26 15.66 -7.52
CA GLU A 364 -11.32 16.89 -6.74
C GLU A 364 -12.77 17.36 -6.73
N GLY A 365 -13.39 17.33 -5.55
CA GLY A 365 -14.79 17.70 -5.37
C GLY A 365 -15.01 19.22 -5.29
N ASN A 366 -16.21 19.66 -5.64
CA ASN A 366 -16.63 21.07 -5.49
C ASN A 366 -17.18 21.39 -4.08
N GLY A 367 -17.20 20.42 -3.15
CA GLY A 367 -17.74 20.57 -1.80
C GLY A 367 -16.66 20.83 -0.75
N THR A 368 -17.08 21.01 0.51
CA THR A 368 -16.15 21.17 1.64
C THR A 368 -15.71 19.81 2.19
N CYS A 369 -14.47 19.71 2.66
CA CYS A 369 -13.96 18.47 3.27
C CYS A 369 -14.76 18.02 4.49
N SER A 370 -15.43 18.95 5.20
CA SER A 370 -16.27 18.67 6.36
C SER A 370 -17.48 17.77 6.08
N GLN A 371 -17.87 17.58 4.81
CA GLN A 371 -18.95 16.64 4.45
C GLN A 371 -18.52 15.16 4.63
N TYR A 372 -17.22 14.90 4.67
CA TYR A 372 -16.67 13.56 4.78
C TYR A 372 -16.45 13.18 6.25
N THR A 373 -17.06 12.08 6.67
CA THR A 373 -17.20 11.72 8.10
C THR A 373 -16.20 10.65 8.57
N ASN A 374 -15.41 10.09 7.66
CA ASN A 374 -14.42 9.07 7.96
C ASN A 374 -13.23 9.19 7.01
N CYS A 375 -12.11 8.59 7.43
CA CYS A 375 -10.83 8.67 6.72
C CYS A 375 -10.94 8.22 5.25
N LEU A 376 -11.52 7.04 4.99
CA LEU A 376 -11.63 6.52 3.63
C LEU A 376 -12.49 7.43 2.74
N GLN A 377 -13.64 7.90 3.25
CA GLN A 377 -14.48 8.85 2.51
C GLN A 377 -13.75 10.19 2.27
N CYS A 378 -13.01 10.70 3.26
CA CYS A 378 -12.21 11.92 3.15
C CYS A 378 -11.18 11.83 2.02
N LEU A 379 -10.49 10.69 1.94
CA LEU A 379 -9.45 10.43 0.94
C LEU A 379 -9.99 9.94 -0.42
N SER A 380 -11.31 9.98 -0.61
CA SER A 380 -11.90 9.88 -1.95
C SER A 380 -11.74 11.19 -2.76
N ASP A 381 -11.45 12.30 -2.07
CA ASP A 381 -11.27 13.64 -2.62
C ASP A 381 -9.84 14.11 -2.38
N SER A 382 -9.08 14.33 -3.46
CA SER A 382 -7.66 14.67 -3.36
C SER A 382 -7.38 16.07 -2.83
N LEU A 383 -8.41 16.92 -2.65
CA LEU A 383 -8.29 18.21 -1.97
C LEU A 383 -8.29 18.09 -0.44
N CYS A 384 -8.64 16.92 0.09
CA CYS A 384 -8.85 16.70 1.51
C CYS A 384 -7.80 15.73 2.12
N GLY A 385 -7.55 15.89 3.41
CA GLY A 385 -6.68 15.05 4.23
C GLY A 385 -7.34 14.77 5.57
N TRP A 386 -7.09 13.59 6.14
CA TRP A 386 -7.71 13.17 7.39
C TRP A 386 -6.82 13.48 8.59
N CYS A 387 -7.38 14.10 9.62
CA CYS A 387 -6.71 14.30 10.90
C CYS A 387 -7.14 13.19 11.88
N GLU A 388 -6.22 12.27 12.19
CA GLU A 388 -6.54 11.11 13.03
C GLU A 388 -6.88 11.49 14.47
N VAL A 389 -6.20 12.51 15.02
CA VAL A 389 -6.39 12.97 16.40
C VAL A 389 -7.79 13.54 16.62
N MET A 390 -8.22 14.46 15.75
CA MET A 390 -9.54 15.08 15.85
C MET A 390 -10.65 14.20 15.25
N ARG A 391 -10.28 13.19 14.45
CA ARG A 391 -11.20 12.36 13.66
C ARG A 391 -12.06 13.19 12.71
N GLU A 392 -11.43 14.15 12.03
CA GLU A 392 -12.08 15.07 11.11
C GLU A 392 -11.34 15.18 9.77
N CYS A 393 -12.11 15.43 8.71
CA CYS A 393 -11.57 15.66 7.37
C CYS A 393 -11.30 17.15 7.16
N GLN A 394 -10.06 17.49 6.81
CA GLN A 394 -9.57 18.85 6.67
C GLN A 394 -9.08 19.13 5.25
N PRO A 395 -9.22 20.37 4.74
CA PRO A 395 -8.58 20.77 3.48
C PRO A 395 -7.06 20.63 3.53
N ARG A 396 -6.46 20.08 2.47
CA ARG A 396 -4.99 19.96 2.35
C ARG A 396 -4.27 21.30 2.25
N SER A 397 -4.98 22.38 1.94
CA SER A 397 -4.45 23.75 1.94
C SER A 397 -4.26 24.34 3.34
N ASN A 398 -4.85 23.73 4.38
CA ASN A 398 -4.73 24.22 5.74
C ASN A 398 -3.39 23.79 6.36
N ASP A 399 -2.87 24.61 7.28
CA ASP A 399 -1.66 24.25 8.04
C ASP A 399 -2.00 23.24 9.13
N GLU A 400 -1.56 22.01 8.92
CA GLU A 400 -1.76 20.86 9.81
C GLU A 400 -1.21 21.06 11.23
N ARG A 401 -0.21 21.92 11.41
CA ARG A 401 0.32 22.29 12.74
C ARG A 401 -0.68 23.08 13.57
N THR A 402 -1.67 23.69 12.92
CA THR A 402 -2.72 24.47 13.58
C THR A 402 -4.07 23.77 13.53
N THR A 403 -4.30 22.92 12.53
CA THR A 403 -5.58 22.26 12.34
C THR A 403 -5.62 20.82 12.83
N CYS A 404 -4.51 20.11 13.02
CA CYS A 404 -4.52 18.72 13.49
C CYS A 404 -3.77 18.57 14.82
N LEU A 405 -4.39 19.08 15.89
CA LEU A 405 -3.81 19.18 17.23
C LEU A 405 -4.46 18.19 18.21
N SER A 406 -3.63 17.57 19.03
CA SER A 406 -3.97 16.78 20.22
C SER A 406 -3.83 17.62 21.50
N GLY A 407 -2.91 18.59 21.48
CA GLY A 407 -2.64 19.53 22.56
C GLY A 407 -1.81 20.72 22.07
N PRO A 408 -1.31 21.60 22.97
CA PRO A 408 -0.62 22.84 22.59
C PRO A 408 0.65 22.65 21.72
N GLU A 409 1.34 21.51 21.85
CA GLU A 409 2.57 21.18 21.11
C GLU A 409 2.51 19.81 20.41
N ASP A 410 1.41 19.08 20.56
CA ASP A 410 1.24 17.73 20.04
C ASP A 410 0.33 17.79 18.81
N TRP A 411 0.94 17.84 17.63
CA TRP A 411 0.27 17.93 16.34
C TRP A 411 0.69 16.78 15.42
N HIS A 412 -0.18 16.43 14.48
CA HIS A 412 0.05 15.30 13.57
C HIS A 412 -0.11 15.72 12.11
N TYR A 413 0.69 15.12 11.22
CA TYR A 413 0.51 15.27 9.78
C TYR A 413 -0.85 14.72 9.35
N LEU A 414 -1.46 15.34 8.32
CA LEU A 414 -2.67 14.80 7.72
C LEU A 414 -2.37 13.47 7.03
N THR A 415 -3.22 12.48 7.25
CA THR A 415 -3.27 11.28 6.42
C THR A 415 -3.76 11.68 5.04
N ILE A 416 -2.96 11.43 4.00
CA ILE A 416 -3.26 11.83 2.60
C ILE A 416 -3.27 10.65 1.64
N VAL A 417 -2.98 9.43 2.12
CA VAL A 417 -2.99 8.21 1.33
C VAL A 417 -3.98 7.19 1.94
N PRO A 418 -4.89 6.60 1.14
CA PRO A 418 -5.96 5.74 1.65
C PRO A 418 -5.54 4.54 2.50
N TRP A 419 -4.39 3.94 2.20
CA TRP A 419 -3.91 2.73 2.90
C TRP A 419 -3.44 2.99 4.33
N GLN A 420 -3.20 4.26 4.70
CA GLN A 420 -2.89 4.66 6.07
C GLN A 420 -4.15 4.82 6.94
N CYS A 421 -5.35 4.83 6.34
CA CYS A 421 -6.60 4.82 7.11
C CYS A 421 -6.81 3.46 7.79
N ALA A 422 -7.22 3.48 9.07
CA ALA A 422 -7.72 2.28 9.72
C ALA A 422 -9.00 1.78 9.01
N ASN A 423 -8.96 0.55 8.49
CA ASN A 423 -10.12 -0.16 7.98
C ASN A 423 -10.65 -1.10 9.06
N CYS A 424 -11.94 -1.43 9.03
CA CYS A 424 -12.52 -2.41 9.94
C CYS A 424 -11.75 -3.74 9.93
N SER A 425 -11.21 -4.16 8.78
CA SER A 425 -10.40 -5.37 8.69
C SER A 425 -9.07 -5.34 9.46
N ASN A 426 -8.62 -4.18 9.94
CA ASN A 426 -7.43 -4.05 10.77
C ASN A 426 -7.70 -4.38 12.24
N PHE A 427 -8.96 -4.32 12.70
CA PHE A 427 -9.33 -4.71 14.05
C PHE A 427 -9.49 -6.23 14.13
N ILE A 428 -8.64 -6.86 14.92
CA ILE A 428 -8.59 -8.32 15.10
C ILE A 428 -9.33 -8.78 16.37
N ASP A 429 -9.80 -7.84 17.20
CA ASP A 429 -10.52 -8.09 18.44
C ASP A 429 -11.86 -7.36 18.45
N CYS A 430 -12.86 -7.93 19.14
CA CYS A 430 -14.22 -7.39 19.18
C CYS A 430 -14.26 -6.00 19.85
N GLU A 431 -13.54 -5.84 20.96
CA GLU A 431 -13.56 -4.59 21.74
C GLU A 431 -13.04 -3.40 20.93
N ASP A 432 -11.90 -3.57 20.24
CA ASP A 432 -11.33 -2.53 19.37
C ASP A 432 -12.22 -2.27 18.15
N CYS A 433 -12.74 -3.34 17.53
CA CYS A 433 -13.63 -3.24 16.39
C CYS A 433 -14.87 -2.39 16.71
N VAL A 434 -15.55 -2.73 17.81
CA VAL A 434 -16.77 -2.05 18.25
C VAL A 434 -16.45 -0.67 18.83
N GLY A 435 -15.33 -0.53 19.55
CA GLY A 435 -14.86 0.72 20.13
C GLY A 435 -14.60 1.82 19.10
N SER A 436 -14.32 1.45 17.84
CA SER A 436 -14.23 2.40 16.73
C SER A 436 -15.54 3.17 16.45
N GLY A 437 -16.69 2.61 16.83
CA GLY A 437 -18.04 3.14 16.58
C GLY A 437 -18.50 3.06 15.11
N LYS A 438 -17.61 2.70 14.18
CA LYS A 438 -17.85 2.66 12.73
C LYS A 438 -17.91 1.24 12.15
N CYS A 439 -17.55 0.24 12.95
CA CYS A 439 -17.51 -1.17 12.56
C CYS A 439 -18.47 -2.02 13.41
N GLU A 440 -18.66 -3.26 12.98
CA GLU A 440 -19.39 -4.31 13.69
C GLU A 440 -18.56 -5.60 13.70
N TRP A 441 -18.70 -6.39 14.75
CA TRP A 441 -18.00 -7.65 14.91
C TRP A 441 -18.90 -8.83 14.52
N TRP A 442 -18.39 -9.74 13.70
CA TRP A 442 -19.07 -10.98 13.32
C TRP A 442 -18.50 -12.13 14.16
N THR A 443 -19.28 -12.59 15.13
CA THR A 443 -18.88 -13.62 16.11
C THR A 443 -18.49 -14.95 15.48
N ASP A 444 -19.28 -15.42 14.51
CA ASP A 444 -19.09 -16.71 13.83
C ASP A 444 -17.78 -16.73 13.01
N ASP A 445 -17.40 -15.57 12.48
CA ASP A 445 -16.22 -15.42 11.63
C ASP A 445 -15.00 -14.88 12.39
N ALA A 446 -15.17 -14.46 13.65
CA ALA A 446 -14.18 -13.76 14.44
C ALA A 446 -13.52 -12.61 13.65
N ARG A 447 -14.35 -11.78 13.03
CA ARG A 447 -13.90 -10.76 12.08
C ARG A 447 -14.65 -9.45 12.25
N CYS A 448 -13.93 -8.35 12.12
CA CYS A 448 -14.50 -7.02 12.06
C CYS A 448 -14.88 -6.61 10.62
N ALA A 449 -16.05 -5.99 10.47
CA ALA A 449 -16.58 -5.49 9.21
C ALA A 449 -17.23 -4.11 9.39
N ARG A 450 -17.53 -3.40 8.30
CA ARG A 450 -18.26 -2.14 8.36
C ARG A 450 -19.62 -2.34 9.03
N ARG A 451 -20.02 -1.40 9.90
CA ARG A 451 -21.31 -1.42 10.59
C ARG A 451 -22.49 -1.37 9.60
N GLY A 452 -23.54 -2.13 9.91
CA GLY A 452 -24.79 -2.22 9.15
C GLY A 452 -24.74 -3.22 8.00
N ARG A 453 -23.83 -4.20 8.04
CA ARG A 453 -23.72 -5.23 6.99
C ARG A 453 -24.49 -6.50 7.36
N SER A 454 -24.40 -6.94 8.60
CA SER A 454 -25.08 -8.12 9.12
C SER A 454 -26.10 -7.75 10.18
N THR A 455 -27.25 -8.45 10.18
CA THR A 455 -28.27 -8.31 11.24
C THR A 455 -27.80 -8.83 12.59
N ASN A 456 -26.83 -9.77 12.58
CA ASN A 456 -26.30 -10.42 13.78
C ASN A 456 -24.93 -9.83 14.18
N GLY A 457 -24.51 -8.74 13.55
CA GLY A 457 -23.26 -8.06 13.88
C GLY A 457 -23.32 -7.42 15.26
N VAL A 458 -22.30 -7.67 16.08
CA VAL A 458 -22.14 -7.05 17.40
C VAL A 458 -21.66 -5.62 17.20
N VAL A 459 -22.39 -4.67 17.80
CA VAL A 459 -22.11 -3.22 17.71
C VAL A 459 -21.96 -2.54 19.07
N GLU A 460 -22.14 -3.30 20.16
CA GLU A 460 -22.02 -2.82 21.54
C GLU A 460 -20.98 -3.65 22.28
N LEU A 461 -20.12 -3.01 23.08
CA LEU A 461 -19.04 -3.71 23.80
C LEU A 461 -19.57 -4.81 24.74
N SER A 462 -20.74 -4.62 25.35
CA SER A 462 -21.34 -5.60 26.26
C SER A 462 -21.78 -6.90 25.56
N ALA A 463 -21.92 -6.89 24.23
CA ALA A 463 -22.29 -8.04 23.44
C ALA A 463 -21.06 -8.73 22.79
N CYS A 464 -19.85 -8.25 23.06
CA CYS A 464 -18.63 -8.92 22.62
C CYS A 464 -18.47 -10.28 23.33
N PRO A 465 -18.11 -11.33 22.58
CA PRO A 465 -17.83 -12.63 23.19
C PRO A 465 -16.59 -12.53 24.08
N ALA A 466 -16.56 -13.33 25.15
CA ALA A 466 -15.38 -13.43 25.99
C ALA A 466 -14.17 -13.90 25.15
N PRO A 467 -12.99 -13.27 25.30
CA PRO A 467 -11.76 -13.70 24.65
C PRO A 467 -11.46 -15.18 24.89
N CYS A 468 -10.88 -15.88 23.93
CA CYS A 468 -10.64 -17.32 24.07
C CYS A 468 -9.86 -17.67 25.36
N HIS A 469 -8.83 -16.90 25.68
CA HIS A 469 -7.96 -17.14 26.85
C HIS A 469 -8.66 -17.01 28.21
N SER A 470 -9.82 -16.36 28.30
CA SER A 470 -10.57 -16.23 29.55
C SER A 470 -11.59 -17.35 29.76
N ARG A 471 -11.71 -18.29 28.81
CA ARG A 471 -12.65 -19.41 28.87
C ARG A 471 -11.97 -20.62 29.52
N GLU A 472 -12.48 -21.00 30.70
CA GLU A 472 -11.82 -22.01 31.54
C GLU A 472 -12.14 -23.46 31.16
N ASN A 473 -13.23 -23.71 30.42
CA ASN A 473 -13.68 -25.07 30.11
C ASN A 473 -13.79 -25.31 28.60
N CYS A 474 -13.59 -26.56 28.19
CA CYS A 474 -13.72 -27.00 26.79
C CYS A 474 -15.08 -26.66 26.17
N THR A 475 -16.18 -26.86 26.91
CA THR A 475 -17.53 -26.56 26.43
C THR A 475 -17.72 -25.07 26.13
N ASP A 476 -17.21 -24.19 27.00
CA ASP A 476 -17.30 -22.74 26.81
C ASP A 476 -16.34 -22.27 25.70
N CYS A 477 -15.18 -22.92 25.58
CA CYS A 477 -14.22 -22.66 24.51
C CYS A 477 -14.79 -22.94 23.13
N LEU A 478 -15.57 -24.02 22.99
CA LEU A 478 -16.10 -24.50 21.72
C LEU A 478 -17.58 -24.11 21.49
N ASP A 479 -18.04 -23.02 22.10
CA ASP A 479 -19.41 -22.49 21.97
C ASP A 479 -19.76 -21.99 20.54
N GLY A 480 -18.76 -21.90 19.66
CA GLY A 480 -18.88 -21.45 18.27
C GLY A 480 -18.61 -19.97 18.04
N ASN A 481 -18.42 -19.18 19.10
CA ASN A 481 -18.17 -17.74 19.02
C ASN A 481 -16.67 -17.44 19.11
N GLY A 482 -16.13 -16.72 18.12
CA GLY A 482 -14.75 -16.21 18.18
C GLY A 482 -13.66 -17.15 17.67
N ARG A 483 -14.02 -18.27 17.03
CA ARG A 483 -13.07 -19.24 16.42
C ARG A 483 -11.96 -19.70 17.37
N CYS A 484 -12.35 -19.98 18.60
CA CYS A 484 -11.46 -20.51 19.63
C CYS A 484 -11.18 -22.00 19.43
N VAL A 485 -10.07 -22.44 20.01
CA VAL A 485 -9.58 -23.81 19.95
C VAL A 485 -9.16 -24.23 21.36
N TRP A 486 -9.53 -25.45 21.75
CA TRP A 486 -9.24 -25.99 23.08
C TRP A 486 -8.02 -26.90 23.04
N CYS A 487 -7.02 -26.62 23.87
CA CYS A 487 -5.90 -27.53 24.05
C CYS A 487 -6.16 -28.53 25.18
N GLN A 488 -6.26 -29.82 24.84
CA GLN A 488 -6.47 -30.84 25.88
C GLN A 488 -5.24 -31.03 26.78
N ALA A 489 -4.04 -30.83 26.25
CA ALA A 489 -2.80 -31.03 26.99
C ALA A 489 -2.58 -29.96 28.08
N THR A 490 -2.88 -28.69 27.77
CA THR A 490 -2.69 -27.58 28.72
C THR A 490 -3.97 -27.20 29.46
N GLN A 491 -5.13 -27.73 29.07
CA GLN A 491 -6.45 -27.34 29.60
C GLN A 491 -6.71 -25.84 29.43
N GLU A 492 -6.34 -25.31 28.26
CA GLU A 492 -6.48 -23.88 27.97
C GLU A 492 -7.23 -23.67 26.65
N CYS A 493 -8.01 -22.60 26.61
CA CYS A 493 -8.68 -22.12 25.41
C CYS A 493 -7.88 -20.98 24.78
N PHE A 494 -7.69 -20.99 23.46
CA PHE A 494 -6.90 -19.97 22.78
C PHE A 494 -7.42 -19.72 21.35
N SER A 495 -7.02 -18.61 20.75
CA SER A 495 -7.32 -18.33 19.34
C SER A 495 -6.35 -19.10 18.43
N PHE A 496 -6.84 -19.80 17.41
CA PHE A 496 -5.94 -20.54 16.52
C PHE A 496 -4.86 -19.66 15.87
N ALA A 497 -5.13 -18.36 15.69
CA ALA A 497 -4.18 -17.41 15.15
C ALA A 497 -2.89 -17.29 15.98
N VAL A 498 -2.95 -17.57 17.29
CA VAL A 498 -1.79 -17.51 18.19
C VAL A 498 -1.13 -18.87 18.44
N TYR A 499 -1.63 -19.95 17.83
CA TYR A 499 -1.14 -21.31 18.04
C TYR A 499 0.37 -21.42 17.87
N THR A 500 0.89 -20.92 16.75
CA THR A 500 2.32 -20.98 16.40
C THR A 500 3.17 -20.16 17.35
N SER A 501 2.68 -19.00 17.81
CA SER A 501 3.38 -18.14 18.77
C SER A 501 3.35 -18.67 20.20
N GLN A 502 2.23 -19.24 20.65
CA GLN A 502 1.98 -19.58 22.05
C GLN A 502 2.37 -21.04 22.40
N TYR A 503 2.05 -22.00 21.54
CA TYR A 503 2.23 -23.44 21.82
C TYR A 503 3.41 -24.03 21.06
N GLN A 504 4.54 -23.36 21.15
CA GLN A 504 5.80 -23.82 20.57
C GLN A 504 6.21 -25.17 21.16
N PHE A 505 7.03 -25.90 20.41
CA PHE A 505 7.52 -27.23 20.81
C PHE A 505 6.45 -28.29 21.07
N GLY A 506 5.22 -28.08 20.59
CA GLY A 506 4.12 -29.02 20.78
C GLY A 506 3.69 -29.13 22.24
N MET A 507 3.69 -28.00 22.98
CA MET A 507 3.02 -27.91 24.29
C MET A 507 1.53 -28.24 24.17
N CYS A 508 0.93 -27.87 23.03
CA CYS A 508 -0.36 -28.38 22.60
C CYS A 508 -0.19 -29.30 21.39
N ARG A 509 -0.24 -30.62 21.58
CA ARG A 509 -0.06 -31.60 20.49
C ARG A 509 -1.36 -31.93 19.77
N GLU A 510 -2.45 -31.84 20.50
CA GLU A 510 -3.79 -32.14 20.03
C GLU A 510 -4.69 -31.02 20.53
N TRP A 511 -5.44 -30.46 19.60
CA TRP A 511 -6.42 -29.43 19.89
C TRP A 511 -7.78 -29.86 19.35
N LEU A 512 -8.81 -29.47 20.08
CA LEU A 512 -10.19 -29.64 19.66
C LEU A 512 -10.66 -28.32 19.10
N ASP A 513 -11.17 -28.36 17.88
CA ASP A 513 -11.99 -27.30 17.32
C ASP A 513 -13.43 -27.81 17.20
N GLN A 514 -14.36 -26.89 17.01
CA GLN A 514 -15.72 -27.29 16.69
C GLN A 514 -15.73 -27.80 15.23
N ALA A 515 -15.75 -29.12 15.05
CA ALA A 515 -15.87 -29.73 13.73
C ALA A 515 -17.18 -29.28 13.07
N TYR A 516 -17.06 -28.51 11.99
CA TYR A 516 -18.21 -28.09 11.18
C TYR A 516 -18.73 -29.31 10.40
N HIS A 517 -19.72 -30.02 10.94
CA HIS A 517 -20.51 -30.99 10.20
C HIS A 517 -21.80 -30.37 9.68
N SER A 518 -21.90 -30.38 8.34
CA SER A 518 -23.05 -30.21 7.43
C SER A 518 -23.76 -28.85 7.40
#